data_AF-A0A4R5N869-F1
#
_entry.id   AF-A0A4R5N869-F1
#
_cell.length_a   1.000
_cell.length_b   1.000
_cell.length_c   1.000
_cell.angle_alpha   90.00
_cell.angle_beta   90.00
_cell.angle_gamma   90.00
#
_symmetry.space_group_name_H-M   'P 1'
#
loop_
_entity.id
_entity.type
_entity.pdbx_description
1 polymer ?
#
loop_
_entity_poly.entity_id
_entity_poly.type
_entity_poly.pdbx_seq_one_letter_code
_entity_poly.pdbx_strand_id
1 'polypeptide(L)'
;MNNIEKIRTLTDLDTHTVLETVPMRIDEYKAVCHEKTAASVSILEKLSLLFSEQLDQKGSQVASTKHPIHIRLSADYLLNLGITISDWISLKWAFESAWHGEQLAVAFFIDGNLERLVVTSEEFVEAFAGYLILQTNGQFEPYIDEFNDNQVYDWRLVRLTQYSQQLSEVNWQDVTAQFINSTLPVMNQ
;
A
#
# COMPACT_ATOMS: atom_id res chain seq x y z
N MET A 1 8.88 -5.43 -11.02
CA MET A 1 8.91 -6.37 -9.88
C MET A 1 7.65 -6.07 -9.10
N ASN A 2 6.90 -7.10 -8.72
CA ASN A 2 5.58 -6.90 -8.13
C ASN A 2 5.66 -6.79 -6.60
N ASN A 3 4.53 -6.61 -5.91
CA ASN A 3 4.52 -6.37 -4.47
C ASN A 3 4.63 -7.65 -3.63
N ILE A 4 4.69 -8.85 -4.22
CA ILE A 4 4.66 -10.13 -3.46
C ILE A 4 5.80 -10.24 -2.45
N GLU A 5 7.04 -9.94 -2.84
CA GLU A 5 8.18 -9.94 -1.90
C GLU A 5 8.07 -8.81 -0.86
N LYS A 6 7.57 -7.64 -1.29
CA LYS A 6 7.41 -6.49 -0.40
C LYS A 6 6.41 -6.83 0.70
N ILE A 7 5.25 -7.37 0.33
CA ILE A 7 4.18 -7.77 1.23
C ILE A 7 4.66 -8.92 2.12
N ARG A 8 5.38 -9.91 1.58
CA ARG A 8 6.01 -10.95 2.39
C ARG A 8 6.85 -10.34 3.51
N THR A 9 7.76 -9.41 3.19
CA THR A 9 8.57 -8.70 4.19
C THR A 9 7.71 -7.89 5.16
N LEU A 10 6.67 -7.20 4.69
CA LEU A 10 5.75 -6.42 5.54
C LEU A 10 4.98 -7.30 6.54
N THR A 11 4.66 -8.53 6.15
CA THR A 11 4.01 -9.55 6.98
C THR A 11 4.97 -10.35 7.86
N ASP A 12 6.27 -10.03 7.85
CA ASP A 12 7.33 -10.75 8.57
C ASP A 12 7.40 -12.26 8.27
N LEU A 13 6.82 -12.69 7.14
CA LEU A 13 6.88 -14.07 6.69
C LEU A 13 8.23 -14.37 6.05
N ASP A 14 8.79 -15.55 6.32
CA ASP A 14 9.86 -16.08 5.49
C ASP A 14 9.31 -16.76 4.23
N THR A 15 10.16 -16.95 3.22
CA THR A 15 9.76 -17.61 1.97
C THR A 15 9.33 -19.06 2.20
N HIS A 16 9.89 -19.75 3.19
CA HIS A 16 9.55 -21.16 3.45
C HIS A 16 8.09 -21.30 3.86
N THR A 17 7.64 -20.48 4.80
CA THR A 17 6.26 -20.42 5.31
C THR A 17 5.26 -20.10 4.19
N VAL A 18 5.63 -19.20 3.27
CA VAL A 18 4.82 -18.92 2.08
C VAL A 18 4.68 -20.18 1.21
N LEU A 19 5.76 -20.90 0.93
CA LEU A 19 5.75 -22.09 0.07
C LEU A 19 5.06 -23.32 0.70
N GLU A 20 5.00 -23.40 2.03
CA GLU A 20 4.20 -24.42 2.73
C GLU A 20 2.69 -24.20 2.55
N THR A 21 2.27 -22.93 2.46
CA THR A 21 0.84 -22.57 2.33
C THR A 21 0.41 -22.45 0.87
N VAL A 22 1.29 -21.92 0.03
CA VAL A 22 1.06 -21.68 -1.40
C VAL A 22 1.85 -22.73 -2.18
N PRO A 23 1.18 -23.74 -2.78
CA PRO A 23 1.85 -24.90 -3.37
C PRO A 23 2.55 -24.51 -4.67
N MET A 24 3.77 -24.01 -4.56
CA MET A 24 4.62 -23.62 -5.67
C MET A 24 6.07 -23.98 -5.37
N ARG A 25 6.87 -24.16 -6.41
CA ARG A 25 8.32 -24.37 -6.24
C ARG A 25 9.02 -23.04 -5.99
N ILE A 26 10.15 -23.06 -5.29
CA ILE A 26 10.90 -21.83 -5.00
C ILE A 26 11.33 -21.06 -6.26
N ASP A 27 11.71 -21.78 -7.32
CA ASP A 27 12.11 -21.14 -8.59
C ASP A 27 10.92 -20.49 -9.30
N GLU A 28 9.74 -21.10 -9.19
CA GLU A 28 8.48 -20.55 -9.71
C GLU A 28 8.07 -19.30 -8.92
N TYR A 29 8.15 -19.35 -7.59
CA TYR A 29 7.92 -18.20 -6.73
C TYR A 29 8.83 -17.03 -7.09
N LYS A 30 10.13 -17.27 -7.21
CA LYS A 30 11.09 -16.24 -7.64
C LYS A 30 10.77 -15.70 -9.02
N ALA A 31 10.37 -16.55 -9.97
CA ALA A 31 9.99 -16.10 -11.31
C ALA A 31 8.74 -15.21 -11.28
N VAL A 32 7.74 -15.55 -10.47
CA VAL A 32 6.54 -14.75 -10.25
C VAL A 32 6.87 -13.41 -9.61
N CYS A 33 7.63 -13.37 -8.52
CA CYS A 33 8.00 -12.12 -7.83
C CYS A 33 8.71 -11.12 -8.75
N HIS A 34 9.54 -11.63 -9.67
CA HIS A 34 10.30 -10.82 -10.64
C HIS A 34 9.59 -10.67 -12.00
N GLU A 35 8.29 -11.00 -12.09
CA GLU A 35 7.47 -10.85 -13.31
C GLU A 35 8.04 -11.59 -14.54
N LYS A 36 8.84 -12.63 -14.33
CA LYS A 36 9.35 -13.51 -15.41
C LYS A 36 8.30 -14.50 -15.88
N THR A 37 7.34 -14.82 -15.00
CA THR A 37 6.21 -15.71 -15.27
C THR A 37 4.97 -15.17 -14.58
N ALA A 38 3.81 -15.27 -15.23
CA ALA A 38 2.54 -14.92 -14.59
C ALA A 38 2.13 -15.99 -13.56
N ALA A 39 1.67 -15.55 -12.38
CA ALA A 39 1.02 -16.44 -11.43
C ALA A 39 -0.36 -16.86 -11.94
N SER A 40 -0.79 -18.08 -11.62
CA SER A 40 -2.18 -18.47 -11.86
C SER A 40 -3.11 -17.74 -10.88
N VAL A 41 -4.39 -17.61 -11.24
CA VAL A 41 -5.41 -17.00 -10.37
C VAL A 41 -5.45 -17.68 -9.01
N SER A 42 -5.39 -19.01 -8.95
CA SER A 42 -5.41 -19.75 -7.68
C SER A 42 -4.19 -19.44 -6.80
N ILE A 43 -3.02 -19.17 -7.38
CA ILE A 43 -1.83 -18.76 -6.62
C ILE A 43 -2.02 -17.34 -6.07
N LEU A 44 -2.53 -16.41 -6.88
CA LEU A 44 -2.82 -15.04 -6.43
C LEU A 44 -3.86 -15.03 -5.30
N GLU A 45 -4.93 -15.81 -5.42
CA GLU A 45 -5.95 -15.95 -4.37
C GLU A 45 -5.37 -16.42 -3.04
N LYS A 46 -4.49 -17.44 -3.08
CA LYS A 46 -3.83 -17.99 -1.89
C LYS A 46 -2.83 -17.01 -1.27
N LEU A 47 -2.04 -16.32 -2.08
CA LEU A 47 -1.14 -15.27 -1.61
C LEU A 47 -1.93 -14.13 -0.98
N SER A 48 -2.99 -13.65 -1.63
CA SER A 48 -3.88 -12.62 -1.08
C SER A 48 -4.46 -13.06 0.26
N LEU A 49 -4.94 -14.30 0.37
CA LEU A 49 -5.49 -14.81 1.63
C LEU A 49 -4.41 -14.86 2.73
N LEU A 50 -3.29 -15.52 2.48
CA LEU A 50 -2.19 -15.66 3.43
C LEU A 50 -1.71 -14.29 3.93
N PHE A 51 -1.42 -13.36 3.03
CA PHE A 51 -0.92 -12.05 3.43
C PHE A 51 -1.97 -11.23 4.17
N SER A 52 -3.25 -11.34 3.78
CA SER A 52 -4.33 -10.67 4.52
C SER A 52 -4.43 -11.18 5.95
N GLU A 53 -4.41 -12.50 6.15
CA GLU A 53 -4.44 -13.12 7.47
C GLU A 53 -3.25 -12.67 8.34
N GLN A 54 -2.06 -12.54 7.75
CA GLN A 54 -0.89 -12.08 8.50
C GLN A 54 -0.92 -10.58 8.82
N LEU A 55 -1.34 -9.72 7.89
CA LEU A 55 -1.56 -8.30 8.19
C LEU A 55 -2.63 -8.13 9.27
N ASP A 56 -3.66 -8.96 9.22
CA ASP A 56 -4.74 -8.97 10.19
C ASP A 56 -4.26 -9.34 11.60
N GLN A 57 -3.46 -10.40 11.70
CA GLN A 57 -2.81 -10.83 12.94
C GLN A 57 -1.87 -9.73 13.46
N LYS A 58 -1.07 -9.12 12.58
CA LYS A 58 -0.13 -8.06 12.93
C LYS A 58 -0.83 -6.85 13.55
N GLY A 59 -1.94 -6.40 12.97
CA GLY A 59 -2.76 -5.33 13.55
C GLY A 59 -3.38 -5.76 14.89
N SER A 60 -3.99 -6.95 14.92
CA SER A 60 -4.75 -7.44 16.08
C SER A 60 -3.91 -7.70 17.33
N GLN A 61 -2.63 -8.04 17.17
CA GLN A 61 -1.74 -8.29 18.31
C GLN A 61 -1.51 -7.06 19.20
N VAL A 62 -1.60 -5.87 18.63
CA VAL A 62 -1.25 -4.60 19.28
C VAL A 62 -2.39 -3.58 19.28
N ALA A 63 -3.51 -3.87 18.61
CA ALA A 63 -4.64 -2.95 18.50
C ALA A 63 -5.35 -2.69 19.84
N SER A 64 -5.64 -1.42 20.10
CA SER A 64 -6.51 -0.96 21.19
C SER A 64 -7.94 -0.64 20.71
N THR A 65 -8.18 -0.67 19.40
CA THR A 65 -9.45 -0.32 18.75
C THR A 65 -10.16 -1.56 18.18
N LYS A 66 -11.42 -1.37 17.75
CA LYS A 66 -12.21 -2.47 17.18
C LYS A 66 -11.64 -2.90 15.83
N HIS A 67 -11.46 -4.20 15.71
CA HIS A 67 -11.07 -4.91 14.51
C HIS A 67 -12.07 -4.72 13.35
N PRO A 68 -11.60 -4.44 12.12
CA PRO A 68 -12.47 -4.36 10.94
C PRO A 68 -12.84 -5.75 10.42
N ILE A 69 -14.13 -5.99 10.19
CA ILE A 69 -14.63 -7.33 9.86
C ILE A 69 -14.33 -7.66 8.38
N HIS A 70 -13.44 -8.63 8.13
CA HIS A 70 -13.12 -9.25 6.82
C HIS A 70 -12.41 -8.37 5.77
N ILE A 71 -11.19 -7.92 6.02
CA ILE A 71 -10.39 -7.22 5.01
C ILE A 71 -9.49 -8.19 4.24
N ARG A 72 -9.33 -7.97 2.93
CA ARG A 72 -8.47 -8.78 2.07
C ARG A 72 -7.67 -7.92 1.10
N LEU A 73 -6.41 -8.28 0.89
CA LEU A 73 -5.60 -7.72 -0.17
C LEU A 73 -6.10 -8.15 -1.54
N SER A 74 -6.16 -7.20 -2.46
CA SER A 74 -6.50 -7.41 -3.87
C SER A 74 -5.31 -8.01 -4.63
N ALA A 75 -5.61 -8.72 -5.71
CA ALA A 75 -4.57 -9.18 -6.64
C ALA A 75 -3.88 -7.99 -7.34
N ASP A 76 -4.61 -6.90 -7.56
CA ASP A 76 -4.08 -5.67 -8.14
C ASP A 76 -2.93 -5.10 -7.32
N TYR A 77 -3.08 -5.09 -5.99
CA TYR A 77 -2.00 -4.67 -5.12
C TYR A 77 -0.84 -5.65 -5.17
N LEU A 78 -1.07 -6.97 -5.14
CA LEU A 78 0.01 -7.96 -5.29
C LEU A 78 0.81 -7.76 -6.57
N LEU A 79 0.14 -7.43 -7.66
CA LEU A 79 0.70 -7.22 -9.00
C LEU A 79 1.21 -5.79 -9.23
N ASN A 80 1.21 -4.94 -8.20
CA ASN A 80 1.66 -3.55 -8.26
C ASN A 80 0.89 -2.67 -9.28
N LEU A 81 -0.40 -2.95 -9.46
CA LEU A 81 -1.30 -2.20 -10.35
C LEU A 81 -2.00 -1.06 -9.60
N GLY A 82 -2.47 -1.32 -8.39
CA GLY A 82 -3.29 -0.38 -7.63
C GLY A 82 -3.43 -0.74 -6.16
N ILE A 83 -3.87 0.22 -5.35
CA ILE A 83 -4.32 0.04 -3.97
C ILE A 83 -5.82 0.26 -3.94
N THR A 84 -6.58 -0.80 -3.67
CA THR A 84 -8.03 -0.68 -3.43
C THR A 84 -8.31 -0.14 -2.03
N ILE A 85 -9.53 0.30 -1.77
CA ILE A 85 -9.96 0.64 -0.40
C ILE A 85 -9.79 -0.53 0.58
N SER A 86 -9.96 -1.78 0.14
CA SER A 86 -9.72 -2.94 0.99
C SER A 86 -8.23 -3.07 1.34
N ASP A 87 -7.34 -2.91 0.37
CA ASP A 87 -5.89 -2.88 0.61
C ASP A 87 -5.52 -1.77 1.59
N TRP A 88 -6.07 -0.57 1.38
CA TRP A 88 -5.83 0.60 2.23
C TRP A 88 -6.21 0.33 3.69
N ILE A 89 -7.41 -0.20 3.94
CA ILE A 89 -7.86 -0.53 5.29
C ILE A 89 -6.96 -1.62 5.90
N SER A 90 -6.58 -2.66 5.15
CA SER A 90 -5.68 -3.71 5.61
C SER A 90 -4.32 -3.16 6.03
N LEU A 91 -3.73 -2.28 5.22
CA LEU A 91 -2.44 -1.66 5.52
C LEU A 91 -2.55 -0.75 6.75
N LYS A 92 -3.56 0.13 6.82
CA LYS A 92 -3.78 0.97 8.01
C LYS A 92 -3.92 0.13 9.27
N TRP A 93 -4.75 -0.91 9.23
CA TRP A 93 -4.97 -1.80 10.37
C TRP A 93 -3.67 -2.45 10.86
N ALA A 94 -2.88 -2.99 9.94
CA ALA A 94 -1.64 -3.69 10.28
C ALA A 94 -0.56 -2.78 10.86
N PHE A 95 -0.47 -1.53 10.39
CA PHE A 95 0.66 -0.66 10.68
C PHE A 95 0.35 0.43 11.72
N GLU A 96 -0.81 1.08 11.67
CA GLU A 96 -1.15 2.14 12.63
C GLU A 96 -1.28 1.59 14.06
N SER A 97 -1.74 0.35 14.19
CA SER A 97 -1.83 -0.35 15.49
C SER A 97 -0.46 -0.47 16.17
N ALA A 98 0.62 -0.58 15.38
CA ALA A 98 2.00 -0.67 15.89
C ALA A 98 2.69 0.71 16.03
N TRP A 99 2.14 1.77 15.42
CA TRP A 99 2.77 3.09 15.40
C TRP A 99 2.27 4.04 16.51
N HIS A 100 1.43 3.57 17.44
CA HIS A 100 1.08 4.30 18.67
C HIS A 100 0.58 5.74 18.45
N GLY A 101 -0.47 5.92 17.64
CA GLY A 101 -1.14 7.20 17.43
C GLY A 101 -0.73 7.93 16.15
N GLU A 102 0.22 7.37 15.41
CA GLU A 102 0.60 7.83 14.08
C GLU A 102 -0.29 7.20 12.99
N GLN A 103 -0.38 7.85 11.84
CA GLN A 103 -1.32 7.47 10.79
C GLN A 103 -0.64 7.25 9.44
N LEU A 104 -1.07 6.24 8.70
CA LEU A 104 -0.74 6.08 7.29
C LEU A 104 -1.68 6.96 6.47
N ALA A 105 -1.12 7.80 5.59
CA ALA A 105 -1.87 8.70 4.72
C ALA A 105 -1.30 8.67 3.29
N VAL A 106 -2.11 9.10 2.32
CA VAL A 106 -1.62 9.52 1.00
C VAL A 106 -1.43 11.03 1.04
N ALA A 107 -0.23 11.50 0.73
CA ALA A 107 0.12 12.92 0.65
C ALA A 107 0.30 13.33 -0.80
N PHE A 108 -0.15 14.53 -1.13
CA PHE A 108 0.01 15.14 -2.45
C PHE A 108 0.93 16.35 -2.36
N PHE A 109 1.85 16.46 -3.32
CA PHE A 109 2.85 17.50 -3.37
C PHE A 109 2.82 18.25 -4.71
N ILE A 110 3.07 19.56 -4.63
CA ILE A 110 3.37 20.44 -5.77
C ILE A 110 4.70 21.13 -5.47
N ASP A 111 5.67 20.98 -6.39
CA ASP A 111 7.01 21.58 -6.26
C ASP A 111 7.67 21.31 -4.89
N GLY A 112 7.47 20.08 -4.37
CA GLY A 112 8.01 19.62 -3.08
C GLY A 112 7.23 20.08 -1.84
N ASN A 113 6.20 20.92 -1.99
CA ASN A 113 5.36 21.40 -0.89
C ASN A 113 4.16 20.47 -0.70
N LEU A 114 3.82 20.18 0.57
CA LEU A 114 2.65 19.38 0.92
C LEU A 114 1.37 20.20 0.72
N GLU A 115 0.49 19.73 -0.16
CA GLU A 115 -0.74 20.45 -0.54
C GLU A 115 -2.02 19.78 -0.03
N ARG A 116 -2.01 18.44 0.12
CA ARG A 116 -3.20 17.70 0.56
C ARG A 116 -2.81 16.37 1.21
N LEU A 117 -3.66 15.92 2.14
CA LEU A 117 -3.59 14.61 2.78
C LEU A 117 -4.89 13.83 2.60
N VAL A 118 -4.78 12.52 2.47
CA VAL A 118 -5.86 11.54 2.49
C VAL A 118 -5.55 10.56 3.62
N VAL A 119 -6.27 10.69 4.72
CA VAL A 119 -6.00 9.98 5.97
C VAL A 119 -7.08 8.93 6.22
N THR A 120 -8.35 9.26 5.99
CA THR A 120 -9.48 8.38 6.28
C THR A 120 -9.88 7.53 5.07
N SER A 121 -10.64 6.46 5.33
CA SER A 121 -11.22 5.66 4.24
C SER A 121 -12.22 6.44 3.41
N GLU A 122 -12.95 7.38 4.01
CA GLU A 122 -13.90 8.26 3.31
C GLU A 122 -13.15 9.19 2.35
N GLU A 123 -12.11 9.88 2.83
CA GLU A 123 -11.24 10.70 2.00
C GLU A 123 -10.58 9.88 0.87
N PHE A 124 -10.27 8.61 1.11
CA PHE A 124 -9.72 7.72 0.08
C PHE A 124 -10.74 7.39 -1.01
N VAL A 125 -12.01 7.14 -0.64
CA VAL A 125 -13.09 6.99 -1.62
C VAL A 125 -13.27 8.26 -2.42
N GLU A 126 -13.25 9.43 -1.77
CA GLU A 126 -13.43 10.71 -2.44
C GLU A 126 -12.28 11.04 -3.39
N ALA A 127 -11.04 10.83 -2.97
CA ALA A 127 -9.86 11.18 -3.75
C ALA A 127 -9.60 10.23 -4.93
N PHE A 128 -9.90 8.93 -4.76
CA PHE A 128 -9.48 7.89 -5.71
C PHE A 128 -10.63 7.02 -6.22
N ALA A 129 -11.89 7.38 -5.95
CA ALA A 129 -13.04 6.50 -6.18
C ALA A 129 -12.87 5.09 -5.55
N GLY A 130 -12.08 4.99 -4.48
CA GLY A 130 -11.74 3.73 -3.81
C GLY A 130 -10.60 2.93 -4.47
N TYR A 131 -9.89 3.48 -5.45
CA TYR A 131 -8.79 2.82 -6.15
C TYR A 131 -7.66 3.77 -6.54
N LEU A 132 -6.52 3.70 -5.85
CA LEU A 132 -5.31 4.43 -6.22
C LEU A 132 -4.49 3.63 -7.24
N ILE A 133 -4.35 4.15 -8.46
CA ILE A 133 -3.52 3.53 -9.50
C ILE A 133 -2.04 3.75 -9.16
N LEU A 134 -1.24 2.67 -9.21
CA LEU A 134 0.20 2.73 -8.98
C LEU A 134 0.98 2.83 -10.29
N GLN A 135 0.64 1.99 -11.25
CA GLN A 135 1.36 1.90 -12.52
C GLN A 135 0.41 1.58 -13.69
N THR A 136 0.64 2.25 -14.82
CA THR A 136 0.10 1.83 -16.13
C THR A 136 1.26 1.52 -17.06
N ASN A 137 1.19 0.41 -17.78
CA ASN A 137 2.24 0.00 -18.74
C ASN A 137 3.65 -0.01 -18.12
N GLY A 138 3.76 -0.31 -16.82
CA GLY A 138 5.03 -0.36 -16.07
C GLY A 138 5.63 1.01 -15.72
N GLN A 139 4.90 2.10 -15.93
CA GLN A 139 5.30 3.45 -15.50
C GLN A 139 4.47 3.89 -14.31
N PHE A 140 5.09 4.55 -13.34
CA PHE A 140 4.39 5.12 -12.19
C PHE A 140 3.43 6.24 -12.64
N GLU A 141 2.21 6.21 -12.14
CA GLU A 141 1.19 7.20 -12.50
C GLU A 141 1.17 8.38 -11.52
N PRO A 142 1.34 9.62 -12.00
CA PRO A 142 1.06 10.78 -11.17
C PRO A 142 -0.46 10.89 -10.92
N TYR A 143 -0.85 11.63 -9.88
CA TYR A 143 -2.26 11.90 -9.64
C TYR A 143 -2.68 13.14 -10.42
N ILE A 144 -3.76 13.03 -11.20
CA ILE A 144 -4.29 14.13 -12.00
C ILE A 144 -5.65 14.50 -11.40
N ASP A 145 -5.75 15.72 -10.86
CA ASP A 145 -7.00 16.27 -10.37
C ASP A 145 -7.76 16.94 -11.53
N GLU A 146 -8.66 16.18 -12.15
CA GLU A 146 -9.49 16.65 -13.27
C GLU A 146 -10.47 17.77 -12.85
N PHE A 147 -10.79 17.91 -11.55
CA PHE A 147 -11.64 18.98 -11.05
C PHE A 147 -10.90 20.30 -10.90
N ASN A 148 -9.58 20.24 -10.67
CA ASN A 148 -8.73 21.41 -10.48
C ASN A 148 -7.83 21.64 -11.70
N ASP A 149 -8.44 21.92 -12.86
CA ASP A 149 -7.74 22.25 -14.11
C ASP A 149 -6.65 21.24 -14.55
N ASN A 150 -6.86 19.95 -14.27
CA ASN A 150 -5.89 18.87 -14.49
C ASN A 150 -4.55 19.09 -13.76
N GLN A 151 -4.60 19.67 -12.57
CA GLN A 151 -3.43 19.81 -11.71
C GLN A 151 -2.82 18.43 -11.45
N VAL A 152 -1.52 18.32 -11.73
CA VAL A 152 -0.76 17.09 -11.52
C VAL A 152 -0.08 17.17 -10.16
N TYR A 153 -0.21 16.11 -9.37
CA TYR A 153 0.41 15.97 -8.05
C TYR A 153 1.39 14.80 -8.03
N ASP A 154 2.54 15.02 -7.39
CA ASP A 154 3.36 13.91 -6.90
C ASP A 154 2.70 13.38 -5.63
N TRP A 155 2.30 12.11 -5.63
CA TRP A 155 1.64 11.50 -4.48
C TRP A 155 2.58 10.49 -3.80
N ARG A 156 2.51 10.44 -2.46
CA ARG A 156 3.32 9.57 -1.61
C ARG A 156 2.49 8.90 -0.55
N LEU A 157 2.83 7.68 -0.17
CA LEU A 157 2.39 7.12 1.10
C LEU A 157 3.30 7.66 2.20
N VAL A 158 2.70 8.29 3.20
CA VAL A 158 3.42 8.91 4.31
C VAL A 158 2.94 8.37 5.65
N ARG A 159 3.87 8.29 6.59
CA ARG A 159 3.58 8.07 8.00
C ARG A 159 3.52 9.43 8.70
N LEU A 160 2.35 9.79 9.20
CA LEU A 160 2.09 11.03 9.92
C LEU A 160 2.44 10.82 11.39
N THR A 161 3.58 11.38 11.81
CA THR A 161 4.02 11.33 13.21
C THR A 161 3.31 12.37 14.07
N GLN A 162 2.82 13.44 13.45
CA GLN A 162 1.95 14.43 14.05
C GLN A 162 0.94 14.92 13.01
N TYR A 163 -0.35 14.69 13.28
CA TYR A 163 -1.44 15.16 12.42
C TYR A 163 -1.99 16.51 12.92
N SER A 164 -2.18 17.43 11.99
CA SER A 164 -2.87 18.72 12.17
C SER A 164 -3.69 19.01 10.92
N GLN A 165 -4.80 19.73 11.09
CA GLN A 165 -5.56 20.25 9.94
C GLN A 165 -4.79 21.35 9.21
N GLN A 166 -3.84 22.01 9.88
CA GLN A 166 -2.95 22.96 9.25
C GLN A 166 -1.72 22.23 8.72
N LEU A 167 -1.58 22.12 7.40
CA LEU A 167 -0.52 21.33 6.74
C LEU A 167 0.90 21.75 7.14
N SER A 168 1.13 23.03 7.44
CA SER A 168 2.43 23.52 7.90
C SER A 168 2.88 22.97 9.25
N GLU A 169 1.98 22.33 10.00
CA GLU A 169 2.23 21.74 11.32
C GLU A 169 2.26 20.21 11.29
N VAL A 170 2.07 19.60 10.11
CA VAL A 170 2.11 18.15 9.93
C VAL A 170 3.55 17.69 9.86
N ASN A 171 3.91 16.72 10.70
CA ASN A 171 5.17 16.00 10.57
C ASN A 171 4.91 14.66 9.89
N TRP A 172 5.67 14.39 8.83
CA TRP A 172 5.50 13.21 8.00
C TRP A 172 6.83 12.59 7.60
N GLN A 173 6.79 11.29 7.30
CA GLN A 173 7.89 10.51 6.74
C GLN A 173 7.41 9.80 5.48
N ASP A 174 8.13 9.93 4.36
CA ASP A 174 7.85 9.13 3.15
C ASP A 174 8.13 7.65 3.45
N VAL A 175 7.09 6.83 3.33
CA VAL A 175 7.13 5.38 3.49
C VAL A 175 6.71 4.66 2.21
N THR A 176 6.58 5.36 1.08
CA THR A 176 6.05 4.79 -0.16
C THR A 176 6.86 3.57 -0.62
N ALA A 177 8.19 3.67 -0.58
CA ALA A 177 9.08 2.55 -0.93
C ALA A 177 9.00 1.35 0.02
N GLN A 178 8.43 1.52 1.22
CA GLN A 178 8.14 0.42 2.15
C GLN A 178 6.89 -0.35 1.71
N PHE A 179 5.92 0.30 1.06
CA PHE A 179 4.64 -0.32 0.74
C PHE A 179 4.52 -0.79 -0.71
N ILE A 180 5.11 -0.07 -1.66
CA ILE A 180 4.98 -0.41 -3.08
C ILE A 180 6.34 -0.69 -3.71
N ASN A 181 6.32 -1.46 -4.79
CA ASN A 181 7.48 -1.84 -5.55
C ASN A 181 7.58 -1.00 -6.84
N SER A 182 7.62 0.32 -6.66
CA SER A 182 7.75 1.27 -7.74
C SER A 182 8.95 2.19 -7.51
N THR A 183 9.57 2.64 -8.60
CA THR A 183 10.54 3.74 -8.56
C THR A 183 9.78 5.04 -8.66
N LEU A 184 9.76 5.79 -7.57
CA LEU A 184 9.18 7.13 -7.57
C LEU A 184 10.20 8.13 -8.12
N PRO A 185 9.73 9.22 -8.76
CA PRO A 185 10.61 10.34 -9.08
C PRO A 185 11.27 10.89 -7.82
N VAL A 186 12.48 11.43 -7.95
CA VAL A 186 13.14 12.12 -6.84
C VAL A 186 12.52 13.51 -6.71
N MET A 187 12.03 13.88 -5.53
CA MET A 187 11.61 15.26 -5.29
C MET A 187 12.86 16.14 -5.28
N ASN A 188 12.92 17.13 -6.18
CA ASN A 188 13.92 18.19 -6.09
C ASN A 188 13.49 19.11 -4.95
N GLN A 189 14.29 19.14 -3.87
CA GLN A 189 14.15 20.09 -2.77
C GLN A 189 14.79 21.43 -3.11
#